data_AF-A0A1M6BQH6-F1
#
_entry.id   AF-A0A1M6BQH6-F1
#
_cell.length_a   1.000
_cell.length_b   1.000
_cell.length_c   1.000
_cell.angle_alpha   90.00
_cell.angle_beta   90.00
_cell.angle_gamma   90.00
#
_symmetry.space_group_name_H-M   'P 1'
#
loop_
_entity.id
_entity.type
_entity.pdbx_description
1 polymer ?
#
loop_
_entity_poly.entity_id
_entity_poly.type
_entity_poly.pdbx_seq_one_letter_code
_entity_poly.pdbx_strand_id
1 'polypeptide(L)'
;MVAISFFIEDPTQAKGTLCAGLIAGITIAAIPIYDINSWPLGKRSLAHFLVMLVTVLPLVLWSGWFTVTTAVGVFSLVGVVGWTIGYLVNRAQEKKQARLG
;
A
#
# COMPACT_ATOMS: atom_id res chain seq x y z
N MET A 1 10.58 -14.71 -6.95
CA MET A 1 11.79 -13.85 -6.90
C MET A 1 12.24 -13.68 -5.44
N VAL A 2 11.40 -13.19 -4.52
CA VAL A 2 11.73 -13.01 -3.07
C VAL A 2 12.31 -14.26 -2.38
N ALA A 3 11.74 -15.45 -2.60
CA ALA A 3 12.23 -16.70 -1.98
C ALA A 3 13.65 -17.11 -2.42
N ILE A 4 14.07 -16.73 -3.62
CA ILE A 4 15.39 -17.09 -4.18
C ILE A 4 16.47 -16.17 -3.59
N SER A 5 16.15 -14.89 -3.38
CA SER A 5 17.04 -13.90 -2.79
C SER A 5 17.54 -14.29 -1.39
N PHE A 6 16.69 -14.93 -0.56
CA PHE A 6 17.09 -15.36 0.79
C PHE A 6 18.30 -16.31 0.83
N PHE A 7 18.57 -17.04 -0.25
CA PHE A 7 19.69 -17.98 -0.31
C PHE A 7 21.00 -17.36 -0.81
N ILE A 8 20.98 -16.09 -1.22
CA ILE A 8 22.12 -15.40 -1.86
C ILE A 8 22.54 -14.17 -1.04
N GLU A 9 21.61 -13.55 -0.33
CA GLU A 9 21.78 -12.26 0.34
C GLU A 9 22.43 -12.39 1.74
N ASP A 10 23.17 -11.34 2.15
CA ASP A 10 23.61 -11.20 3.54
C ASP A 10 22.42 -10.97 4.50
N PRO A 11 22.57 -11.15 5.82
CA PRO A 11 21.46 -11.04 6.76
C PRO A 11 20.70 -9.70 6.73
N THR A 12 21.39 -8.59 6.42
CA THR A 12 20.75 -7.26 6.37
C THR A 12 19.91 -7.10 5.11
N GLN A 13 20.42 -7.58 3.98
CA GLN A 13 19.73 -7.55 2.70
C GLN A 13 18.54 -8.53 2.70
N ALA A 14 18.71 -9.74 3.24
CA ALA A 14 17.64 -10.72 3.41
C ALA A 14 16.46 -10.18 4.26
N LYS A 15 16.75 -9.44 5.35
CA LYS A 15 15.71 -8.78 6.16
C LYS A 15 14.94 -7.74 5.34
N GLY A 16 15.64 -6.95 4.53
CA GLY A 16 15.02 -6.00 3.60
C GLY A 16 14.08 -6.70 2.63
N THR A 17 14.56 -7.76 1.96
CA THR A 17 13.79 -8.53 1.00
C THR A 17 12.55 -9.19 1.62
N LEU A 18 12.64 -9.67 2.86
CA LEU A 18 11.48 -10.14 3.62
C LEU A 18 10.43 -9.03 3.78
N CYS A 19 10.86 -7.86 4.25
CA CYS A 19 9.96 -6.72 4.46
C CYS A 19 9.31 -6.28 3.14
N ALA A 20 10.07 -6.25 2.04
CA ALA A 20 9.55 -5.96 0.71
C ALA A 20 8.41 -6.93 0.31
N GLY A 21 8.66 -8.23 0.47
CA GLY A 21 7.68 -9.28 0.16
C GLY A 21 6.41 -9.16 1.01
N LEU A 22 6.56 -8.91 2.32
CA LEU A 22 5.43 -8.73 3.23
C LEU A 22 4.61 -7.49 2.87
N ILE A 23 5.26 -6.35 2.61
CA ILE A 23 4.59 -5.11 2.20
C ILE A 23 3.79 -5.34 0.91
N ALA A 24 4.40 -6.00 -0.10
CA ALA A 24 3.73 -6.32 -1.35
C ALA A 24 2.51 -7.23 -1.12
N GLY A 25 2.67 -8.29 -0.32
CA GLY A 25 1.59 -9.22 0.01
C GLY A 25 0.42 -8.55 0.73
N ILE A 26 0.70 -7.72 1.74
CA ILE A 26 -0.32 -6.96 2.47
C ILE A 26 -1.05 -5.98 1.55
N THR A 27 -0.31 -5.29 0.69
CA THR A 27 -0.90 -4.34 -0.28
C THR A 27 -1.90 -5.03 -1.18
N ILE A 28 -1.56 -6.22 -1.71
CA ILE A 28 -2.46 -7.02 -2.54
C ILE A 28 -3.64 -7.54 -1.71
N ALA A 29 -3.40 -8.05 -0.51
CA ALA A 29 -4.44 -8.57 0.37
C ALA A 29 -5.45 -7.51 0.84
N ALA A 30 -5.08 -6.23 0.80
CA ALA A 30 -5.95 -5.11 1.15
C ALA A 30 -6.79 -4.56 -0.01
N ILE A 31 -6.57 -5.03 -1.25
CA ILE A 31 -7.37 -4.63 -2.43
C ILE A 31 -8.89 -4.89 -2.23
N PRO A 32 -9.32 -6.04 -1.68
CA PRO A 32 -10.76 -6.35 -1.51
C PRO A 32 -11.54 -5.34 -0.65
N ILE A 33 -10.86 -4.48 0.14
CA ILE A 33 -11.50 -3.39 0.88
C ILE A 33 -12.27 -2.46 -0.07
N TYR A 34 -11.80 -2.29 -1.31
CA TYR A 34 -12.46 -1.45 -2.31
C TYR A 34 -13.68 -2.13 -2.95
N ASP A 35 -13.83 -3.44 -2.86
CA ASP A 35 -14.98 -4.19 -3.42
C ASP A 35 -16.22 -4.16 -2.50
N ILE A 36 -16.09 -3.59 -1.29
CA ILE A 36 -17.18 -3.45 -0.32
C ILE A 36 -18.15 -2.36 -0.79
N ASN A 37 -19.03 -2.71 -1.74
CA ASN A 37 -19.90 -1.78 -2.43
C ASN A 37 -20.90 -1.02 -1.53
N SER A 38 -21.16 -1.54 -0.33
CA SER A 38 -22.02 -0.91 0.68
C SER A 38 -21.41 0.32 1.35
N TRP A 39 -20.08 0.51 1.30
CA TRP A 39 -19.42 1.64 1.94
C TRP A 39 -19.17 2.78 0.95
N PRO A 40 -19.32 4.06 1.33
CA PRO A 40 -18.85 5.16 0.50
C PRO A 40 -17.33 5.07 0.31
N LEU A 41 -16.82 5.58 -0.82
CA LEU A 41 -15.40 5.53 -1.18
C LEU A 41 -14.49 6.06 -0.05
N GLY A 42 -14.91 7.13 0.63
CA GLY A 42 -14.17 7.70 1.75
C GLY A 42 -13.98 6.71 2.91
N LYS A 43 -14.98 5.87 3.22
CA LYS A 43 -14.85 4.83 4.26
C LYS A 43 -13.93 3.69 3.82
N ARG A 44 -14.01 3.25 2.55
CA ARG A 44 -13.10 2.21 2.01
C ARG A 44 -11.65 2.69 2.01
N SER A 45 -11.43 3.93 1.56
CA SER A 45 -10.10 4.55 1.54
C SER A 45 -9.53 4.74 2.93
N LEU A 46 -10.33 5.19 3.90
CA LEU A 46 -9.90 5.31 5.29
C LEU A 46 -9.53 3.95 5.89
N ALA A 47 -10.34 2.92 5.65
CA ALA A 47 -10.05 1.56 6.10
C ALA A 47 -8.74 1.03 5.51
N HIS A 48 -8.53 1.20 4.20
CA HIS A 48 -7.28 0.83 3.53
C HIS A 48 -6.08 1.59 4.11
N PHE A 49 -6.21 2.90 4.34
CA PHE A 49 -5.15 3.72 4.94
C PHE A 49 -4.79 3.24 6.34
N LEU A 50 -5.79 2.96 7.19
CA LEU A 50 -5.56 2.44 8.55
C LEU A 50 -4.84 1.08 8.50
N VAL A 51 -5.23 0.18 7.60
CA VAL A 51 -4.54 -1.10 7.39
C VAL A 51 -3.08 -0.86 7.01
N MET A 52 -2.79 0.03 6.06
CA MET A 52 -1.41 0.34 5.66
C MET A 52 -0.61 0.98 6.80
N LEU A 53 -1.24 1.83 7.61
CA LEU A 53 -0.60 2.51 8.73
C LEU A 53 -0.19 1.53 9.83
N VAL A 54 -0.99 0.51 10.13
CA VAL A 54 -0.66 -0.48 11.18
C VAL A 54 0.20 -1.64 10.68
N THR A 55 0.28 -1.85 9.36
CA THR A 55 1.03 -2.98 8.78
C THR A 55 2.29 -2.54 8.03
N VAL A 56 2.16 -1.69 7.01
CA VAL A 56 3.27 -1.28 6.14
C VAL A 56 4.22 -0.32 6.83
N LEU A 57 3.72 0.70 7.54
CA LEU A 57 4.60 1.66 8.20
C LEU A 57 5.55 1.00 9.22
N PRO A 58 5.09 0.10 10.13
CA PRO A 58 5.99 -0.65 11.00
C PRO A 58 7.01 -1.51 10.25
N LEU A 59 6.63 -2.15 9.14
CA LEU A 59 7.53 -2.95 8.32
C LEU A 59 8.63 -2.10 7.66
N VAL A 60 8.29 -0.89 7.20
CA VAL A 60 9.27 0.05 6.63
C VAL A 60 10.23 0.56 7.71
N LEU A 61 9.76 0.80 8.93
CA LEU A 61 10.62 1.19 10.05
C LEU A 61 11.52 0.04 10.49
N TRP A 62 11.02 -1.19 10.50
CA TRP A 62 11.77 -2.38 10.90
C TRP A 62 12.77 -2.87 9.85
N SER A 63 12.51 -2.63 8.57
CA SER A 63 13.41 -3.00 7.47
C SER A 63 14.78 -2.34 7.61
N GLY A 64 14.84 -1.12 8.17
CA GLY A 64 16.07 -0.35 8.32
C GLY A 64 16.55 0.32 7.01
N TRP A 65 15.70 0.36 5.98
CA TRP A 65 16.03 1.04 4.71
C TRP A 65 16.14 2.56 4.83
N PHE A 66 15.38 3.13 5.77
CA PHE A 66 15.25 4.58 5.93
C PHE A 66 15.41 4.98 7.39
N THR A 67 15.84 6.22 7.62
CA THR A 67 15.66 6.86 8.92
C THR A 67 14.16 7.04 9.20
N VAL A 68 13.78 7.17 10.47
CA VAL A 68 12.36 7.29 10.88
C VAL A 68 11.65 8.42 10.12
N THR A 69 12.28 9.59 10.03
CA THR A 69 11.71 10.76 9.32
C THR A 69 11.50 10.47 7.84
N THR A 70 12.47 9.83 7.19
CA THR A 70 12.37 9.49 5.76
C THR A 70 11.34 8.38 5.52
N ALA A 71 11.23 7.38 6.40
CA ALA A 71 10.22 6.34 6.32
C ALA A 71 8.80 6.93 6.37
N VAL A 72 8.54 7.84 7.32
CA VAL A 72 7.26 8.55 7.43
C VAL A 72 6.99 9.40 6.20
N GLY A 73 8.01 10.10 5.68
CA GLY A 73 7.90 10.88 4.45
C GLY A 73 7.55 10.04 3.23
N VAL A 74 8.24 8.93 3.01
CA VAL A 74 7.99 8.00 1.90
C VAL A 74 6.60 7.37 2.02
N PHE A 75 6.21 6.89 3.20
CA PHE A 75 4.88 6.34 3.44
C PHE A 75 3.78 7.37 3.14
N SER A 76 3.95 8.60 3.60
CA SER A 76 2.99 9.69 3.36
C SER A 76 2.90 10.05 1.88
N LEU A 77 4.05 10.18 1.20
CA LEU A 77 4.10 10.53 -0.22
C LEU A 77 3.44 9.44 -1.08
N VAL A 78 3.79 8.17 -0.87
CA VAL A 78 3.19 7.05 -1.60
C VAL A 78 1.70 6.94 -1.29
N GLY A 79 1.31 7.13 -0.03
CA GLY A 79 -0.08 7.15 0.39
C GLY A 79 -0.90 8.25 -0.31
N VAL A 80 -0.40 9.49 -0.34
CA VAL A 80 -1.06 10.63 -1.00
C VAL A 80 -1.14 10.43 -2.51
N VAL A 81 -0.05 9.98 -3.14
CA VAL A 81 -0.02 9.72 -4.60
C VAL A 81 -1.01 8.59 -4.95
N GLY A 82 -0.95 7.46 -4.24
CA GLY A 82 -1.86 6.33 -4.45
C GLY A 82 -3.32 6.72 -4.23
N TRP A 83 -3.60 7.49 -3.18
CA TRP A 83 -4.93 8.01 -2.89
C TRP A 83 -5.45 8.92 -4.00
N THR A 84 -4.61 9.84 -4.47
CA THR A 84 -4.96 10.79 -5.55
C THR A 84 -5.29 10.04 -6.83
N ILE A 85 -4.49 9.04 -7.20
CA ILE A 85 -4.74 8.19 -8.38
C ILE A 85 -6.08 7.47 -8.21
N GLY A 86 -6.31 6.82 -7.06
CA GLY A 86 -7.56 6.11 -6.78
C GLY A 86 -8.78 7.01 -6.87
N TYR A 87 -8.70 8.22 -6.32
CA TYR A 87 -9.76 9.22 -6.40
C TYR A 87 -10.06 9.65 -7.84
N LEU A 88 -9.03 9.92 -8.64
CA LEU A 88 -9.19 10.30 -10.05
C LEU A 88 -9.80 9.18 -10.89
N VAL A 89 -9.36 7.94 -10.67
CA VAL A 89 -9.91 6.75 -11.35
C VAL A 89 -11.38 6.58 -11.01
N ASN A 90 -11.75 6.65 -9.73
CA ASN A 90 -13.15 6.55 -9.31
C ASN A 90 -14.01 7.63 -9.97
N ARG A 91 -13.56 8.89 -9.94
CA ARG A 91 -14.27 10.01 -10.58
C ARG A 91 -14.41 9.84 -12.09
N ALA A 92 -13.43 9.22 -12.75
CA ALA A 92 -13.52 8.90 -14.17
C ALA A 92 -14.56 7.79 -14.45
N GLN A 93 -14.65 6.78 -13.58
CA GLN A 93 -15.67 5.72 -13.69
C GLN A 93 -17.09 6.26 -13.49
N GLU A 94 -17.31 7.11 -12.48
CA GLU A 94 -18.61 7.75 -12.23
C GLU A 94 -19.08 8.54 -13.45
N LYS A 95 -18.19 9.36 -14.04
CA LYS A 95 -18.49 10.11 -15.28
C LYS A 95 -18.80 9.20 -16.46
N LYS A 96 -18.13 8.04 -16.57
CA LYS A 96 -18.36 7.07 -17.64
C LYS A 96 -19.73 6.40 -17.48
N GLN A 97 -20.11 6.03 -16.26
CA GLN A 97 -21.43 5.46 -15.98
C GLN A 97 -22.56 6.44 -16.28
N ALA A 98 -22.41 7.72 -15.90
CA ALA A 98 -23.39 8.76 -16.20
C ALA A 98 -23.54 9.11 -17.69
N ARG A 99 -22.61 8.66 -18.56
CA ARG A 99 -22.68 8.85 -20.02
C ARG A 99 -23.30 7.66 -20.76
N LEU A 100 -23.44 6.51 -20.09
CA LEU A 100 -23.89 5.25 -20.70
C LEU A 100 -25.28 4.79 -20.23
N GLY A 101 -25.82 5.39 -19.17
CA GLY A 101 -27.21 5.22 -18.71
C GLY A 101 -28.07 6.40 -19.10
#